data_AF-A0A136NU54-F1
#
_entry.id   AF-A0A136NU54-F1
#
_cell.length_a   1.000
_cell.length_b   1.000
_cell.length_c   1.000
_cell.angle_alpha   90.00
_cell.angle_beta   90.00
_cell.angle_gamma   90.00
#
_symmetry.space_group_name_H-M   'P 1'
#
loop_
_entity.id
_entity.type
_entity.pdbx_description
1 polymer ?
#
loop_
_entity_poly.entity_id
_entity_poly.type
_entity_poly.pdbx_seq_one_letter_code
_entity_poly.pdbx_strand_id
1 'polypeptide(L)'
;MKFWQKLLVGIGGMFVAVLLMNFVVMPWYVRHDTLVKVPSVVGLNFEDAKKQLDDAGLEGLQGDIRYDPSKPIGTVIEQNPMAEVTVKDGRRIYLVISGGEQLYDVPNLVGRTLREAKFILNQRNLEVQEVEYKPSAQYPTGIVLSQIENAGSKVKKGTHIGVVVSTGMDAGDIKVPDLTGKNLEEAKKLLAVNKLTLGKVSYQPSTNVPLNAVIDQYPKANMMAKENQKIDVFVNRENKKKIIIEGEEDGLKEKEEEIQPDDSDLKDDSKKDDKKKDDKKSDKKDDVKTKPQDKDKKTDTKTKPTDKKDEKKTTPQPKNDKDKKDGTKKNDGGTNF
;
A
#
# COMPACT_ATOMS: atom_id res chain seq x y z
N MET A 1 -89.49 -18.49 -51.16
CA MET A 1 -89.60 -17.62 -49.97
C MET A 1 -88.73 -18.07 -48.79
N LYS A 2 -89.00 -19.21 -48.11
CA LYS A 2 -88.30 -19.62 -46.85
C LYS A 2 -86.75 -19.52 -46.83
N PHE A 3 -86.08 -19.71 -47.97
CA PHE A 3 -84.61 -19.54 -48.10
C PHE A 3 -84.15 -18.10 -47.77
N TRP A 4 -84.81 -17.09 -48.34
CA TRP A 4 -84.47 -15.68 -48.14
C TRP A 4 -84.72 -15.23 -46.69
N GLN A 5 -85.70 -15.80 -46.00
CA GLN A 5 -85.91 -15.55 -44.57
C GLN A 5 -84.75 -16.08 -43.72
N LYS A 6 -84.26 -17.29 -44.00
CA LYS A 6 -83.05 -17.83 -43.34
C LYS A 6 -81.80 -17.00 -43.65
N LEU A 7 -81.66 -16.53 -44.89
CA LEU A 7 -80.56 -15.65 -45.30
C LEU A 7 -80.59 -14.32 -44.53
N LEU A 8 -81.74 -13.65 -44.45
CA LEU A 8 -81.90 -12.40 -43.71
C LEU A 8 -81.65 -12.55 -42.21
N VAL A 9 -82.10 -13.64 -41.59
CA VAL A 9 -81.79 -13.94 -40.17
C VAL A 9 -80.30 -14.21 -39.98
N GLY A 10 -79.64 -14.90 -40.91
CA GLY A 10 -78.19 -15.11 -40.88
C GLY A 10 -77.39 -13.81 -41.02
N ILE A 11 -77.78 -12.93 -41.95
CA ILE A 11 -77.17 -11.60 -42.13
C ILE A 11 -77.40 -10.73 -40.90
N GLY A 12 -78.61 -10.70 -40.34
CA GLY A 12 -78.92 -9.99 -39.10
C GLY A 12 -78.12 -10.51 -37.90
N GLY A 13 -78.00 -11.83 -37.76
CA GLY A 13 -77.16 -12.45 -36.72
C GLY A 13 -75.69 -12.11 -36.87
N MET A 14 -75.15 -12.10 -38.10
CA MET A 14 -73.77 -11.69 -38.36
C MET A 14 -73.55 -10.19 -38.11
N PHE A 15 -74.52 -9.34 -38.44
CA PHE A 15 -74.47 -7.90 -38.13
C PHE A 15 -74.49 -7.64 -36.62
N VAL A 16 -75.35 -8.34 -35.87
CA VAL A 16 -75.36 -8.29 -34.39
C VAL A 16 -74.05 -8.83 -33.81
N ALA A 17 -73.48 -9.90 -34.37
CA ALA A 17 -72.17 -10.41 -33.94
C ALA A 17 -71.04 -9.40 -34.18
N VAL A 18 -71.03 -8.71 -35.32
CA VAL A 18 -70.05 -7.63 -35.62
C VAL A 18 -70.26 -6.43 -34.69
N LEU A 19 -71.50 -6.05 -34.38
CA LEU A 19 -71.79 -4.98 -33.42
C LEU A 19 -71.36 -5.36 -31.99
N LEU A 20 -71.67 -6.57 -31.52
CA LEU A 20 -71.19 -7.07 -30.23
C LEU A 20 -69.66 -7.15 -30.18
N MET A 21 -69.03 -7.57 -31.27
CA MET A 21 -67.57 -7.58 -31.36
C MET A 21 -67.01 -6.16 -31.29
N ASN A 22 -67.57 -5.19 -32.02
CA ASN A 22 -67.05 -3.82 -32.06
C ASN A 22 -67.38 -2.96 -30.83
N PHE A 23 -68.51 -3.18 -30.15
CA PHE A 23 -68.97 -2.38 -29.02
C PHE A 23 -68.82 -3.04 -27.65
N VAL A 24 -68.60 -4.36 -27.56
CA VAL A 24 -68.43 -5.08 -26.29
C VAL A 24 -67.06 -5.77 -26.23
N VAL A 25 -66.73 -6.62 -27.22
CA VAL A 25 -65.49 -7.41 -27.18
C VAL A 25 -64.25 -6.53 -27.41
N MET A 26 -64.27 -5.66 -28.42
CA MET A 26 -63.14 -4.79 -28.77
C MET A 26 -62.82 -3.76 -27.69
N PRO A 27 -63.78 -3.00 -27.10
CA PRO A 27 -63.46 -2.04 -26.04
C PRO A 27 -62.94 -2.72 -24.77
N TRP A 28 -63.44 -3.93 -24.45
CA TRP A 28 -62.96 -4.73 -23.32
C TRP A 28 -61.55 -5.31 -23.56
N TYR A 29 -61.26 -5.76 -24.79
CA TYR A 29 -59.97 -6.35 -25.15
C TYR A 29 -58.86 -5.32 -25.33
N VAL A 30 -59.15 -4.19 -25.98
CA VAL A 30 -58.15 -3.15 -26.30
C VAL A 30 -57.63 -2.43 -25.04
N ARG A 31 -58.48 -2.37 -23.98
CA ARG A 31 -58.34 -1.51 -22.79
C ARG A 31 -58.27 -0.02 -23.12
N HIS A 32 -58.90 0.81 -22.29
CA HIS A 32 -58.81 2.25 -22.48
C HIS A 32 -57.39 2.74 -22.22
N ASP A 33 -56.96 3.73 -23.01
CA ASP A 33 -55.62 4.28 -22.98
C ASP A 33 -55.44 5.24 -21.78
N THR A 34 -55.72 4.73 -20.57
CA THR A 34 -55.78 5.49 -19.33
C THR A 34 -54.39 6.01 -18.97
N LEU A 35 -54.27 7.33 -19.01
CA LEU A 35 -53.05 8.05 -18.68
C LEU A 35 -52.94 8.22 -17.17
N VAL A 36 -51.92 7.61 -16.56
CA VAL A 36 -51.63 7.65 -15.12
C VAL A 36 -50.35 8.44 -14.87
N LYS A 37 -50.29 9.19 -13.77
CA LYS A 37 -49.05 9.84 -13.32
C LYS A 37 -48.15 8.84 -12.60
N VAL A 38 -46.87 8.82 -12.93
CA VAL A 38 -45.87 8.03 -12.20
C VAL A 38 -45.62 8.68 -10.83
N PRO A 39 -45.87 7.98 -9.70
CA PRO A 39 -45.59 8.51 -8.38
C PRO A 39 -44.08 8.61 -8.11
N SER A 40 -43.70 9.44 -7.15
CA SER A 40 -42.32 9.46 -6.63
C SER A 40 -42.11 8.28 -5.68
N VAL A 41 -41.19 7.37 -6.03
CA VAL A 41 -40.78 6.22 -5.22
C VAL A 41 -39.27 6.21 -4.90
N VAL A 42 -38.53 7.20 -5.38
CA VAL A 42 -37.13 7.44 -4.97
C VAL A 42 -37.05 7.65 -3.45
N GLY A 43 -36.11 6.95 -2.81
CA GLY A 43 -35.93 6.98 -1.35
C GLY A 43 -36.71 5.91 -0.58
N LEU A 44 -37.64 5.19 -1.21
CA LEU A 44 -38.32 4.03 -0.61
C LEU A 44 -37.50 2.75 -0.78
N ASN A 45 -37.83 1.72 0.02
CA ASN A 45 -37.37 0.35 -0.23
C ASN A 45 -38.03 -0.20 -1.51
N PHE A 46 -37.38 -1.14 -2.20
CA PHE A 46 -37.90 -1.71 -3.45
C PHE A 46 -39.30 -2.33 -3.33
N GLU A 47 -39.60 -2.99 -2.21
CA GLU A 47 -40.92 -3.61 -1.98
C GLU A 47 -42.03 -2.56 -1.81
N ASP A 48 -41.79 -1.50 -1.04
CA ASP A 48 -42.71 -0.37 -0.86
C ASP A 48 -42.88 0.43 -2.17
N ALA A 49 -41.77 0.69 -2.86
CA ALA A 49 -41.75 1.35 -4.15
C ALA A 49 -42.54 0.57 -5.21
N LYS A 50 -42.36 -0.75 -5.27
CA LYS A 50 -43.12 -1.62 -6.15
C LYS A 50 -44.60 -1.59 -5.78
N LYS A 51 -44.95 -1.74 -4.50
CA LYS A 51 -46.34 -1.69 -4.04
C LYS A 51 -47.01 -0.37 -4.44
N GLN A 52 -46.36 0.78 -4.23
CA GLN A 52 -46.89 2.09 -4.60
C GLN A 52 -47.05 2.29 -6.11
N LEU A 53 -46.30 1.55 -6.93
CA LEU A 53 -46.49 1.49 -8.39
C LEU A 53 -47.62 0.55 -8.78
N ASP A 54 -47.68 -0.65 -8.20
CA ASP A 54 -48.75 -1.63 -8.43
C ASP A 54 -50.12 -1.05 -8.02
N ASP A 55 -50.20 -0.36 -6.85
CA ASP A 55 -51.37 0.41 -6.37
C ASP A 55 -51.76 1.56 -7.32
N ALA A 56 -50.83 2.03 -8.17
CA ALA A 56 -51.04 3.03 -9.21
C ALA A 56 -51.23 2.44 -10.62
N GLY A 57 -51.34 1.12 -10.77
CA GLY A 57 -51.50 0.46 -12.09
C GLY A 57 -50.23 0.43 -12.95
N LEU A 58 -49.05 0.57 -12.34
CA LEU A 58 -47.75 0.63 -13.02
C LEU A 58 -46.87 -0.58 -12.62
N GLU A 59 -46.17 -1.18 -13.57
CA GLU A 59 -45.36 -2.39 -13.32
C GLU A 59 -43.97 -1.98 -12.78
N GLY A 60 -43.77 -2.07 -11.47
CA GLY A 60 -42.48 -1.79 -10.82
C GLY A 60 -41.44 -2.90 -11.06
N LEU A 61 -40.40 -2.60 -11.84
CA LEU A 61 -39.32 -3.54 -12.16
C LEU A 61 -37.97 -3.09 -11.61
N GLN A 62 -37.22 -4.01 -11.03
CA GLN A 62 -35.81 -3.82 -10.70
C GLN A 62 -35.00 -3.71 -12.00
N GLY A 63 -34.28 -2.60 -12.16
CA GLY A 63 -33.26 -2.40 -13.18
C GLY A 63 -31.86 -2.61 -12.61
N ASP A 64 -30.95 -1.70 -12.92
CA ASP A 64 -29.57 -1.75 -12.44
C ASP A 64 -29.45 -1.59 -10.92
N ILE A 65 -28.32 -2.05 -10.37
CA ILE A 65 -27.87 -1.74 -9.01
C ILE A 65 -26.73 -0.73 -9.11
N ARG A 66 -26.82 0.39 -8.39
CA ARG A 66 -25.71 1.36 -8.25
C ARG A 66 -25.26 1.40 -6.79
N TYR A 67 -23.96 1.51 -6.56
CA TYR A 67 -23.42 1.70 -5.21
C TYR A 67 -23.46 3.18 -4.83
N ASP A 68 -24.04 3.49 -3.68
CA ASP A 68 -24.15 4.82 -3.11
C ASP A 68 -23.99 4.73 -1.58
N PRO A 69 -22.91 5.29 -0.99
CA PRO A 69 -22.70 5.23 0.46
C PRO A 69 -23.69 6.09 1.27
N SER A 70 -24.50 6.93 0.62
CA SER A 70 -25.52 7.77 1.27
C SER A 70 -26.90 7.10 1.37
N LYS A 71 -27.11 5.95 0.72
CA LYS A 71 -28.39 5.22 0.66
C LYS A 71 -28.22 3.77 1.13
N PRO A 72 -29.01 3.29 2.11
CA PRO A 72 -28.92 1.90 2.53
C PRO A 72 -29.29 0.95 1.38
N ILE A 73 -28.82 -0.30 1.49
CA ILE A 73 -29.07 -1.32 0.46
C ILE A 73 -30.58 -1.58 0.31
N GLY A 74 -31.05 -1.74 -0.93
CA GLY A 74 -32.47 -1.94 -1.25
C GLY A 74 -33.29 -0.65 -1.49
N THR A 75 -32.75 0.52 -1.14
CA THR A 75 -33.41 1.81 -1.43
C THR A 75 -33.36 2.19 -2.91
N VAL A 76 -34.46 2.67 -3.48
CA VAL A 76 -34.51 3.24 -4.85
C VAL A 76 -33.72 4.55 -4.91
N ILE A 77 -32.68 4.59 -5.74
CA ILE A 77 -31.88 5.79 -6.04
C ILE A 77 -32.54 6.61 -7.15
N GLU A 78 -33.04 5.94 -8.19
CA GLU A 78 -33.54 6.57 -9.41
C GLU A 78 -34.70 5.75 -9.99
N GLN A 79 -35.64 6.43 -10.66
CA GLN A 79 -36.77 5.80 -11.35
C GLN A 79 -36.84 6.33 -12.80
N ASN A 80 -37.17 5.44 -13.74
CA ASN A 80 -37.37 5.79 -15.14
C ASN A 80 -38.64 5.11 -15.70
N PRO A 81 -39.68 5.86 -16.12
CA PRO A 81 -39.79 7.33 -16.13
C PRO A 81 -39.72 8.03 -14.76
N MET A 82 -39.38 9.31 -14.78
CA MET A 82 -39.34 10.18 -13.61
C MET A 82 -40.73 10.37 -12.98
N ALA A 83 -40.76 10.78 -11.71
CA ALA A 83 -42.00 11.13 -11.02
C ALA A 83 -42.76 12.28 -11.71
N GLU A 84 -44.08 12.34 -11.49
CA GLU A 84 -45.05 13.26 -12.10
C GLU A 84 -45.19 13.18 -13.64
N VAL A 85 -44.35 12.41 -14.33
CA VAL A 85 -44.52 12.11 -15.76
C VAL A 85 -45.80 11.30 -15.96
N THR A 86 -46.57 11.65 -16.97
CA THR A 86 -47.79 10.92 -17.35
C THR A 86 -47.45 9.81 -18.35
N VAL A 87 -47.89 8.59 -18.06
CA VAL A 87 -47.65 7.37 -18.85
C VAL A 87 -48.96 6.60 -19.07
N LYS A 88 -48.94 5.57 -19.92
CA LYS A 88 -50.07 4.64 -20.07
C LYS A 88 -50.15 3.69 -18.86
N ASP A 89 -51.36 3.24 -18.53
CA ASP A 89 -51.61 2.11 -17.62
C ASP A 89 -50.78 0.86 -17.99
N GLY A 90 -50.38 0.08 -17.00
CA GLY A 90 -49.51 -1.09 -17.16
C GLY A 90 -48.09 -0.75 -17.63
N ARG A 91 -47.66 0.52 -17.62
CA ARG A 91 -46.30 0.89 -18.02
C ARG A 91 -45.28 0.43 -16.99
N ARG A 92 -44.26 -0.28 -17.48
CA ARG A 92 -43.03 -0.61 -16.77
C ARG A 92 -42.26 0.63 -16.36
N ILE A 93 -41.98 0.72 -15.06
CA ILE A 93 -41.10 1.71 -14.44
C ILE A 93 -39.85 0.97 -13.96
N TYR A 94 -38.70 1.37 -14.47
CA TYR A 94 -37.42 0.78 -14.08
C TYR A 94 -36.88 1.51 -12.85
N LEU A 95 -36.66 0.77 -11.77
CA LEU A 95 -36.13 1.26 -10.51
C LEU A 95 -34.66 0.85 -10.37
N VAL A 96 -33.79 1.83 -10.19
CA VAL A 96 -32.37 1.60 -9.91
C VAL A 96 -32.16 1.60 -8.41
N ILE A 97 -31.61 0.51 -7.90
CA ILE A 97 -31.55 0.21 -6.47
C ILE A 97 -30.14 0.48 -5.92
N SER A 98 -30.06 0.97 -4.69
CA SER A 98 -28.81 1.08 -3.95
C SER A 98 -28.27 -0.30 -3.60
N GLY A 99 -27.03 -0.56 -4.02
CA GLY A 99 -26.19 -1.64 -3.50
C GLY A 99 -25.54 -1.31 -2.16
N GLY A 100 -25.83 -0.13 -1.59
CA GLY A 100 -25.15 0.43 -0.44
C GLY A 100 -23.73 0.91 -0.77
N GLU A 101 -22.88 0.98 0.25
CA GLU A 101 -21.46 1.28 0.11
C GLU A 101 -20.72 0.14 -0.63
N GLN A 102 -19.86 0.50 -1.58
CA GLN A 102 -19.08 -0.48 -2.33
C GLN A 102 -17.98 -1.09 -1.47
N LEU A 103 -18.17 -2.36 -1.07
CA LEU A 103 -17.18 -3.15 -0.34
C LEU A 103 -16.29 -3.95 -1.29
N TYR A 104 -15.05 -4.16 -0.86
CA TYR A 104 -13.98 -4.85 -1.58
C TYR A 104 -13.46 -6.02 -0.75
N ASP A 105 -13.25 -7.18 -1.38
CA ASP A 105 -12.77 -8.39 -0.70
C ASP A 105 -11.25 -8.31 -0.46
N VAL A 106 -10.82 -8.50 0.79
CA VAL A 106 -9.40 -8.47 1.17
C VAL A 106 -8.67 -9.71 0.62
N PRO A 107 -7.62 -9.54 -0.20
CA PRO A 107 -6.86 -10.66 -0.75
C PRO A 107 -6.01 -11.38 0.32
N ASN A 108 -5.61 -12.62 0.05
CA ASN A 108 -4.59 -13.30 0.85
C ASN A 108 -3.19 -12.83 0.42
N LEU A 109 -2.46 -12.26 1.38
CA LEU A 109 -1.12 -11.70 1.28
C LEU A 109 -0.06 -12.61 1.91
N VAL A 110 -0.45 -13.58 2.74
CA VAL A 110 0.46 -14.47 3.46
C VAL A 110 1.31 -15.27 2.48
N GLY A 111 2.62 -15.33 2.73
CA GLY A 111 3.59 -15.98 1.84
C GLY A 111 3.96 -15.16 0.59
N ARG A 112 3.41 -13.96 0.39
CA ARG A 112 3.83 -13.02 -0.68
C ARG A 112 4.93 -12.08 -0.21
N THR A 113 5.72 -11.56 -1.14
CA THR A 113 6.63 -10.45 -0.84
C THR A 113 5.85 -9.18 -0.51
N LEU A 114 6.42 -8.28 0.30
CA LEU A 114 5.83 -6.96 0.57
C LEU A 114 5.57 -6.14 -0.70
N ARG A 115 6.34 -6.35 -1.78
CA ARG A 115 6.14 -5.71 -3.09
C ARG A 115 4.89 -6.24 -3.80
N GLU A 116 4.73 -7.56 -3.85
CA GLU A 116 3.53 -8.18 -4.43
C GLU A 116 2.28 -7.82 -3.61
N ALA A 117 2.36 -7.86 -2.28
CA ALA A 117 1.23 -7.53 -1.41
C ALA A 117 0.70 -6.11 -1.69
N LYS A 118 1.59 -5.11 -1.79
CA LYS A 118 1.23 -3.73 -2.19
C LYS A 118 0.61 -3.67 -3.58
N PHE A 119 1.12 -4.42 -4.56
CA PHE A 119 0.56 -4.44 -5.91
C PHE A 119 -0.84 -5.08 -5.97
N ILE A 120 -1.06 -6.19 -5.26
CA ILE A 120 -2.34 -6.91 -5.20
C ILE A 120 -3.41 -6.05 -4.48
N LEU A 121 -3.05 -5.35 -3.41
CA LEU A 121 -3.95 -4.42 -2.72
C LEU A 121 -4.31 -3.20 -3.58
N ASN A 122 -3.33 -2.60 -4.27
CA ASN A 122 -3.59 -1.48 -5.18
C ASN A 122 -4.56 -1.89 -6.33
N GLN A 123 -4.47 -3.13 -6.83
CA GLN A 123 -5.43 -3.71 -7.79
C GLN A 123 -6.86 -3.94 -7.23
N ARG A 124 -7.05 -3.75 -5.93
CA ARG A 124 -8.35 -3.80 -5.23
C ARG A 124 -8.75 -2.44 -4.64
N ASN A 125 -8.04 -1.36 -4.99
CA ASN A 125 -8.21 -0.03 -4.38
C ASN A 125 -8.08 -0.05 -2.85
N LEU A 126 -7.21 -0.92 -2.33
CA LEU A 126 -6.81 -1.02 -0.92
C LEU A 126 -5.33 -0.63 -0.79
N GLU A 127 -4.91 -0.21 0.40
CA GLU A 127 -3.55 0.32 0.62
C GLU A 127 -2.82 -0.43 1.76
N VAL A 128 -1.51 -0.22 1.91
CA VAL A 128 -0.70 -0.77 3.02
C VAL A 128 -0.20 0.38 3.89
N GLN A 129 -0.59 0.38 5.16
CA GLN A 129 -0.18 1.39 6.14
C GLN A 129 0.90 0.84 7.08
N GLU A 130 0.55 -0.16 7.88
CA GLU A 130 1.42 -0.71 8.91
C GLU A 130 2.21 -1.92 8.38
N VAL A 131 3.51 -1.91 8.63
CA VAL A 131 4.42 -3.02 8.30
C VAL A 131 5.24 -3.34 9.54
N GLU A 132 4.72 -4.24 10.37
CA GLU A 132 5.45 -4.76 11.53
C GLU A 132 6.50 -5.77 11.05
N TYR A 133 7.70 -5.75 11.64
CA TYR A 133 8.78 -6.67 11.28
C TYR A 133 9.06 -7.67 12.40
N LYS A 134 8.94 -8.97 12.11
CA LYS A 134 9.16 -10.06 13.08
C LYS A 134 10.10 -11.14 12.54
N PRO A 135 10.95 -11.76 13.38
CA PRO A 135 11.78 -12.88 12.97
C PRO A 135 10.95 -14.14 12.69
N SER A 136 11.38 -14.95 11.73
CA SER A 136 10.74 -16.24 11.42
C SER A 136 11.74 -17.25 10.86
N ALA A 137 11.65 -18.49 11.36
CA ALA A 137 12.36 -19.64 10.80
C ALA A 137 11.67 -20.23 9.56
N GLN A 138 10.39 -19.89 9.31
CA GLN A 138 9.58 -20.50 8.23
C GLN A 138 9.65 -19.69 6.92
N TYR A 139 9.81 -18.37 7.00
CA TYR A 139 9.71 -17.47 5.84
C TYR A 139 10.95 -16.57 5.72
N PRO A 140 11.59 -16.48 4.54
CA PRO A 140 12.69 -15.55 4.28
C PRO A 140 12.33 -14.07 4.49
N THR A 141 13.36 -13.25 4.66
CA THR A 141 13.26 -11.79 4.80
C THR A 141 12.41 -11.16 3.68
N GLY A 142 11.45 -10.29 4.05
CA GLY A 142 10.61 -9.55 3.11
C GLY A 142 9.30 -10.25 2.68
N ILE A 143 9.03 -11.46 3.21
CA ILE A 143 7.78 -12.20 3.01
C ILE A 143 6.76 -11.86 4.11
N VAL A 144 5.49 -11.71 3.76
CA VAL A 144 4.38 -11.47 4.70
C VAL A 144 4.07 -12.74 5.50
N LEU A 145 4.18 -12.64 6.84
CA LEU A 145 3.85 -13.68 7.82
C LEU A 145 2.34 -13.73 8.12
N SER A 146 1.72 -12.56 8.26
CA SER A 146 0.30 -12.41 8.56
C SER A 146 -0.22 -11.03 8.12
N GLN A 147 -1.53 -10.89 8.11
CA GLN A 147 -2.27 -9.66 7.79
C GLN A 147 -3.30 -9.42 8.90
N ILE A 148 -3.56 -8.15 9.24
CA ILE A 148 -4.52 -7.80 10.31
C ILE A 148 -5.95 -8.11 9.86
N GLU A 149 -6.31 -7.69 8.65
CA GLU A 149 -7.59 -8.03 8.02
C GLU A 149 -7.54 -9.43 7.42
N ASN A 150 -8.48 -10.29 7.81
CA ASN A 150 -8.55 -11.67 7.35
C ASN A 150 -8.80 -11.73 5.83
N ALA A 151 -8.15 -12.69 5.14
CA ALA A 151 -8.41 -12.91 3.72
C ALA A 151 -9.89 -13.29 3.49
N GLY A 152 -10.56 -12.57 2.59
CA GLY A 152 -12.00 -12.66 2.37
C GLY A 152 -12.87 -11.77 3.28
N SER A 153 -12.29 -10.97 4.18
CA SER A 153 -13.06 -9.89 4.83
C SER A 153 -13.49 -8.84 3.80
N LYS A 154 -14.60 -8.15 4.07
CA LYS A 154 -15.14 -7.10 3.18
C LYS A 154 -14.90 -5.74 3.79
N VAL A 155 -14.05 -4.94 3.14
CA VAL A 155 -13.62 -3.62 3.62
C VAL A 155 -14.03 -2.51 2.66
N LYS A 156 -13.88 -1.25 3.07
CA LYS A 156 -14.21 -0.09 2.25
C LYS A 156 -13.09 0.18 1.22
N LYS A 157 -13.42 0.93 0.17
CA LYS A 157 -12.41 1.50 -0.74
C LYS A 157 -11.43 2.37 0.05
N GLY A 158 -10.12 2.20 -0.17
CA GLY A 158 -9.09 2.94 0.57
C GLY A 158 -8.92 2.48 2.03
N THR A 159 -9.51 1.36 2.46
CA THR A 159 -9.11 0.73 3.71
C THR A 159 -7.64 0.30 3.62
N HIS A 160 -6.88 0.65 4.66
CA HIS A 160 -5.49 0.29 4.80
C HIS A 160 -5.37 -1.07 5.50
N ILE A 161 -4.58 -1.97 4.92
CA ILE A 161 -4.32 -3.31 5.46
C ILE A 161 -2.95 -3.30 6.14
N GLY A 162 -2.91 -3.57 7.44
CA GLY A 162 -1.67 -3.82 8.16
C GLY A 162 -1.15 -5.23 7.87
N VAL A 163 0.17 -5.36 7.70
CA VAL A 163 0.86 -6.62 7.41
C VAL A 163 2.05 -6.82 8.34
N VAL A 164 2.30 -8.06 8.72
CA VAL A 164 3.52 -8.47 9.44
C VAL A 164 4.47 -9.10 8.43
N VAL A 165 5.70 -8.62 8.36
CA VAL A 165 6.73 -9.06 7.41
C VAL A 165 7.88 -9.74 8.16
N SER A 166 8.35 -10.85 7.61
CA SER A 166 9.50 -11.58 8.11
C SER A 166 10.78 -10.77 7.97
N THR A 167 11.57 -10.68 9.03
CA THR A 167 12.99 -10.30 8.92
C THR A 167 13.87 -11.47 8.48
N GLY A 168 13.32 -12.69 8.38
CA GLY A 168 14.06 -13.94 8.29
C GLY A 168 14.48 -14.44 9.67
N MET A 169 15.40 -15.40 9.71
CA MET A 169 15.95 -15.93 10.96
C MET A 169 17.12 -15.05 11.43
N ASP A 170 16.80 -13.78 11.73
CA ASP A 170 17.81 -12.71 11.82
C ASP A 170 18.37 -12.45 13.23
N ALA A 171 18.12 -13.37 14.17
CA ALA A 171 18.91 -13.56 15.37
C ALA A 171 19.82 -14.78 15.15
N GLY A 172 21.14 -14.55 15.05
CA GLY A 172 22.08 -15.62 14.74
C GLY A 172 22.20 -16.65 15.87
N ASP A 173 22.33 -17.93 15.51
CA ASP A 173 22.30 -19.07 16.44
C ASP A 173 23.48 -19.12 17.43
N ILE A 174 24.45 -18.22 17.27
CA ILE A 174 25.66 -18.14 18.08
C ILE A 174 25.39 -17.26 19.30
N LYS A 175 25.39 -17.87 20.48
CA LYS A 175 25.44 -17.13 21.75
C LYS A 175 26.81 -16.48 21.90
N VAL A 176 26.84 -15.18 22.20
CA VAL A 176 28.07 -14.46 22.55
C VAL A 176 28.64 -15.08 23.85
N PRO A 177 29.87 -15.63 23.84
CA PRO A 177 30.47 -16.20 25.04
C PRO A 177 30.80 -15.11 26.06
N ASP A 178 30.90 -15.51 27.33
CA ASP A 178 31.45 -14.64 28.37
C ASP A 178 32.98 -14.60 28.28
N LEU A 179 33.51 -13.41 28.05
CA LEU A 179 34.92 -13.08 27.92
C LEU A 179 35.47 -12.45 29.21
N THR A 180 34.61 -12.05 30.16
CA THR A 180 35.01 -11.29 31.35
C THR A 180 35.98 -12.10 32.22
N GLY A 181 36.96 -11.42 32.79
CA GLY A 181 38.04 -12.03 33.57
C GLY A 181 39.06 -12.86 32.75
N LYS A 182 38.87 -13.07 31.44
CA LYS A 182 39.82 -13.79 30.58
C LYS A 182 40.87 -12.85 29.99
N ASN A 183 42.03 -13.37 29.63
CA ASN A 183 43.02 -12.59 28.88
C ASN A 183 42.62 -12.42 27.40
N LEU A 184 43.25 -11.45 26.72
CA LEU A 184 42.93 -11.09 25.33
C LEU A 184 43.13 -12.23 24.33
N GLU A 185 44.08 -13.14 24.57
CA GLU A 185 44.30 -14.30 23.70
C GLU A 185 43.21 -15.37 23.87
N GLU A 186 42.83 -15.70 25.11
CA GLU A 186 41.72 -16.60 25.41
C GLU A 186 40.41 -16.06 24.85
N ALA A 187 40.17 -14.76 25.00
CA ALA A 187 39.01 -14.10 24.40
C ALA A 187 39.01 -14.26 22.87
N LYS A 188 40.14 -13.97 22.20
CA LYS A 188 40.30 -14.16 20.75
C LYS A 188 40.10 -15.63 20.32
N LYS A 189 40.62 -16.60 21.09
CA LYS A 189 40.47 -18.04 20.84
C LYS A 189 39.00 -18.49 21.01
N LEU A 190 38.33 -18.05 22.07
CA LEU A 190 36.91 -18.36 22.32
C LEU A 190 35.98 -17.74 21.27
N LEU A 191 36.24 -16.50 20.85
CA LEU A 191 35.51 -15.88 19.75
C LEU A 191 35.66 -16.68 18.46
N ALA A 192 36.90 -17.05 18.08
CA ALA A 192 37.16 -17.85 16.89
C ALA A 192 36.48 -19.24 16.93
N VAL A 193 36.50 -19.92 18.08
CA VAL A 193 35.78 -21.20 18.28
C VAL A 193 34.26 -21.05 18.10
N ASN A 194 33.69 -19.91 18.51
CA ASN A 194 32.27 -19.59 18.34
C ASN A 194 31.96 -18.90 16.99
N LYS A 195 32.87 -18.90 16.01
CA LYS A 195 32.72 -18.20 14.72
C LYS A 195 32.47 -16.68 14.83
N LEU A 196 32.93 -16.04 15.91
CA LEU A 196 32.87 -14.60 16.14
C LEU A 196 34.25 -13.96 15.92
N THR A 197 34.29 -12.65 15.69
CA THR A 197 35.54 -11.91 15.50
C THR A 197 35.81 -10.93 16.64
N LEU A 198 37.09 -10.67 16.93
CA LEU A 198 37.49 -9.64 17.87
C LEU A 198 37.29 -8.26 17.22
N GLY A 199 36.58 -7.37 17.93
CA GLY A 199 36.31 -6.01 17.51
C GLY A 199 37.37 -5.02 18.01
N LYS A 200 36.93 -3.83 18.42
CA LYS A 200 37.77 -2.81 19.05
C LYS A 200 38.21 -3.27 20.44
N VAL A 201 39.52 -3.27 20.68
CA VAL A 201 40.09 -3.40 22.03
C VAL A 201 40.27 -2.01 22.61
N SER A 202 39.66 -1.75 23.77
CA SER A 202 39.80 -0.49 24.52
C SER A 202 40.48 -0.78 25.85
N TYR A 203 41.47 0.03 26.25
CA TYR A 203 42.17 -0.15 27.53
C TYR A 203 41.64 0.83 28.58
N GLN A 204 41.38 0.32 29.78
CA GLN A 204 40.88 1.11 30.91
C GLN A 204 41.55 0.61 32.22
N PRO A 205 41.88 1.50 33.17
CA PRO A 205 42.36 1.07 34.49
C PRO A 205 41.18 0.57 35.34
N SER A 206 41.35 -0.58 35.99
CA SER A 206 40.38 -1.15 36.95
C SER A 206 41.07 -1.79 38.14
N THR A 207 40.52 -1.57 39.33
CA THR A 207 40.93 -2.24 40.59
C THR A 207 40.25 -3.59 40.80
N ASN A 208 39.20 -3.90 40.04
CA ASN A 208 38.26 -4.98 40.35
C ASN A 208 38.46 -6.23 39.47
N VAL A 209 39.43 -6.20 38.55
CA VAL A 209 39.67 -7.21 37.51
C VAL A 209 41.19 -7.41 37.40
N PRO A 210 41.71 -8.64 37.19
CA PRO A 210 43.15 -8.86 37.02
C PRO A 210 43.77 -8.04 35.88
N LEU A 211 45.08 -7.75 35.97
CA LEU A 211 45.81 -7.04 34.92
C LEU A 211 45.79 -7.84 33.59
N ASN A 212 45.59 -7.14 32.47
CA ASN A 212 45.43 -7.69 31.12
C ASN A 212 44.20 -8.61 30.90
N ALA A 213 43.28 -8.68 31.87
CA ALA A 213 42.00 -9.39 31.71
C ALA A 213 40.88 -8.46 31.22
N VAL A 214 39.88 -9.02 30.54
CA VAL A 214 38.70 -8.29 30.05
C VAL A 214 37.82 -7.86 31.23
N ILE A 215 37.60 -6.55 31.34
CA ILE A 215 36.66 -5.90 32.26
C ILE A 215 35.22 -6.09 31.78
N ASP A 216 34.98 -5.80 30.50
CA ASP A 216 33.65 -5.82 29.90
C ASP A 216 33.71 -6.07 28.38
N GLN A 217 32.57 -6.39 27.78
CA GLN A 217 32.42 -6.70 26.36
C GLN A 217 31.14 -6.10 25.77
N TYR A 218 31.16 -5.84 24.47
CA TYR A 218 29.98 -5.42 23.72
C TYR A 218 29.90 -6.13 22.35
N PRO A 219 28.80 -6.82 22.01
CA PRO A 219 27.63 -7.13 22.85
C PRO A 219 27.94 -7.94 24.12
N LYS A 220 26.99 -7.89 25.06
CA LYS A 220 27.06 -8.58 26.35
C LYS A 220 27.00 -10.11 26.17
N ALA A 221 27.57 -10.84 27.12
CA ALA A 221 27.51 -12.30 27.17
C ALA A 221 26.06 -12.81 27.13
N ASN A 222 25.85 -13.98 26.53
CA ASN A 222 24.55 -14.62 26.29
C ASN A 222 23.57 -13.89 25.35
N MET A 223 23.93 -12.74 24.78
CA MET A 223 23.18 -12.20 23.62
C MET A 223 23.38 -13.10 22.39
N MET A 224 22.43 -13.05 21.45
CA MET A 224 22.55 -13.74 20.16
C MET A 224 23.34 -12.87 19.17
N ALA A 225 24.27 -13.47 18.42
CA ALA A 225 25.14 -12.80 17.46
C ALA A 225 25.20 -13.55 16.13
N LYS A 226 25.48 -12.81 15.05
CA LYS A 226 25.64 -13.36 13.70
C LYS A 226 27.06 -13.91 13.50
N GLU A 227 27.21 -14.87 12.60
CA GLU A 227 28.54 -15.39 12.23
C GLU A 227 29.46 -14.26 11.71
N ASN A 228 30.72 -14.29 12.14
CA ASN A 228 31.75 -13.25 11.99
C ASN A 228 31.47 -11.90 12.67
N GLN A 229 30.40 -11.76 13.48
CA GLN A 229 30.14 -10.52 14.21
C GLN A 229 31.32 -10.13 15.12
N LYS A 230 31.66 -8.83 15.09
CA LYS A 230 32.70 -8.22 15.94
C LYS A 230 32.20 -8.04 17.36
N ILE A 231 32.99 -8.49 18.33
CA ILE A 231 32.77 -8.27 19.76
C ILE A 231 33.89 -7.34 20.27
N ASP A 232 33.51 -6.12 20.65
CA ASP A 232 34.41 -5.14 21.26
C ASP A 232 34.69 -5.54 22.72
N VAL A 233 35.91 -5.28 23.20
CA VAL A 233 36.34 -5.65 24.56
C VAL A 233 37.08 -4.52 25.27
N PHE A 234 36.81 -4.38 26.56
CA PHE A 234 37.47 -3.45 27.47
C PHE A 234 38.45 -4.25 28.32
N VAL A 235 39.75 -3.96 28.26
CA VAL A 235 40.83 -4.73 28.92
C VAL A 235 41.47 -3.90 30.02
N ASN A 236 41.67 -4.51 31.20
CA ASN A 236 42.34 -3.85 32.30
C ASN A 236 43.81 -3.61 31.99
N ARG A 237 44.23 -2.35 32.05
CA ARG A 237 45.63 -1.96 31.90
C ARG A 237 45.98 -0.87 32.91
N GLU A 238 47.07 -1.06 33.63
CA GLU A 238 47.62 -0.04 34.51
C GLU A 238 47.93 1.24 33.74
N ASN A 239 47.50 2.37 34.31
CA ASN A 239 47.98 3.68 33.91
C ASN A 239 49.46 3.78 34.27
N LYS A 240 50.35 3.66 33.28
CA LYS A 240 51.76 4.08 33.40
C LYS A 240 51.85 5.61 33.49
N LYS A 241 51.38 6.19 34.60
CA LYS A 241 51.88 7.49 35.05
C LYS A 241 53.39 7.31 35.22
N LYS A 242 54.17 7.93 34.34
CA LYS A 242 55.63 7.95 34.43
C LYS A 242 56.00 8.82 35.63
N ILE A 243 56.15 8.22 36.80
CA ILE A 243 56.56 8.94 38.01
C ILE A 243 58.01 9.39 37.79
N ILE A 244 58.17 10.66 37.43
CA ILE A 244 59.47 11.33 37.44
C ILE A 244 59.75 11.65 38.91
N ILE A 245 60.57 10.81 39.55
CA ILE A 245 61.14 11.12 40.86
C ILE A 245 62.43 11.91 40.60
N GLU A 246 62.27 13.17 40.20
CA GLU A 246 63.31 14.18 40.42
C GLU A 246 63.11 14.69 41.84
N GLY A 247 64.16 14.62 42.65
CA GLY A 247 64.12 15.04 44.05
C GLY A 247 64.92 16.30 44.27
N GLU A 248 64.23 17.41 44.50
CA GLU A 248 64.66 18.50 45.39
C GLU A 248 63.40 19.23 45.91
N GLU A 249 63.56 20.20 46.82
CA GLU A 249 62.46 20.67 47.70
C GLU A 249 61.52 21.73 47.09
N ASP A 250 60.39 21.93 47.78
CA ASP A 250 59.38 23.00 47.68
C ASP A 250 58.51 23.19 46.40
N GLY A 251 57.19 23.10 46.61
CA GLY A 251 56.20 23.90 45.87
C GLY A 251 55.15 23.14 45.03
N LEU A 252 53.94 22.95 45.58
CA LEU A 252 52.79 22.52 44.77
C LEU A 252 52.40 23.60 43.75
N LYS A 253 52.49 23.29 42.44
CA LYS A 253 51.55 23.80 41.42
C LYS A 253 51.30 22.72 40.37
N GLU A 254 50.08 22.19 40.36
CA GLU A 254 49.59 21.35 39.28
C GLU A 254 49.39 22.18 38.00
N LYS A 255 49.79 21.61 36.86
CA LYS A 255 49.30 21.99 35.54
C LYS A 255 49.06 20.74 34.74
N GLU A 256 47.83 20.59 34.25
CA GLU A 256 47.44 19.55 33.33
C GLU A 256 47.77 20.01 31.90
N GLU A 257 48.43 19.17 31.11
CA GLU A 257 48.45 19.29 29.66
C GLU A 257 48.17 17.91 29.05
N GLU A 258 47.13 17.86 28.22
CA GLU A 258 46.60 16.64 27.60
C GLU A 258 47.34 16.36 26.29
N ILE A 259 47.93 15.17 26.15
CA ILE A 259 48.52 14.71 24.89
C ILE A 259 47.91 13.35 24.51
N GLN A 260 47.35 13.30 23.30
CA GLN A 260 46.72 12.11 22.74
C GLN A 260 47.78 11.07 22.33
N PRO A 261 47.47 9.76 22.38
CA PRO A 261 48.42 8.73 21.97
C PRO A 261 48.64 8.75 20.45
N ASP A 262 49.90 8.81 20.03
CA ASP A 262 50.31 8.70 18.62
C ASP A 262 50.62 7.23 18.25
N ASP A 263 50.31 6.83 17.03
CA ASP A 263 50.25 5.42 16.60
C ASP A 263 51.59 4.93 16.01
N SER A 264 52.54 4.56 16.87
CA SER A 264 53.73 3.79 16.44
C SER A 264 54.38 2.93 17.52
N ASP A 265 54.14 1.61 17.51
CA ASP A 265 55.22 0.60 17.32
C ASP A 265 54.69 -0.85 17.40
N LEU A 266 54.50 -1.48 16.22
CA LEU A 266 54.60 -2.93 16.05
C LEU A 266 55.37 -3.18 14.74
N LYS A 267 56.68 -3.38 14.88
CA LYS A 267 57.54 -3.89 13.80
C LYS A 267 57.57 -5.41 13.93
N ASP A 268 57.22 -6.11 12.85
CA ASP A 268 57.38 -7.56 12.73
C ASP A 268 58.58 -7.87 11.82
N ASP A 269 59.30 -8.94 12.12
CA ASP A 269 60.67 -9.15 11.63
C ASP A 269 60.71 -10.29 10.59
N SER A 270 61.05 -9.96 9.34
CA SER A 270 61.28 -10.98 8.29
C SER A 270 62.34 -10.57 7.26
N LYS A 271 63.60 -10.72 7.63
CA LYS A 271 64.60 -11.29 6.70
C LYS A 271 64.22 -12.78 6.51
N LYS A 272 64.47 -13.42 5.36
CA LYS A 272 65.41 -13.11 4.27
C LYS A 272 64.94 -13.88 3.01
N ASP A 273 65.29 -13.43 1.81
CA ASP A 273 66.12 -14.24 0.89
C ASP A 273 66.50 -13.51 -0.42
N ASP A 274 67.30 -14.19 -1.24
CA ASP A 274 68.40 -13.65 -2.04
C ASP A 274 68.05 -13.13 -3.45
N LYS A 275 69.00 -12.34 -3.98
CA LYS A 275 69.45 -12.23 -5.40
C LYS A 275 68.64 -11.42 -6.43
N LYS A 276 69.36 -10.42 -6.98
CA LYS A 276 69.72 -10.21 -8.41
C LYS A 276 68.60 -10.13 -9.48
N LYS A 277 68.68 -9.24 -10.49
CA LYS A 277 69.54 -8.05 -10.77
C LYS A 277 69.00 -7.37 -12.05
N ASP A 278 69.61 -6.25 -12.43
CA ASP A 278 69.75 -5.75 -13.80
C ASP A 278 68.52 -5.17 -14.57
N ASP A 279 68.48 -3.82 -14.53
CA ASP A 279 68.54 -2.93 -15.70
C ASP A 279 67.32 -2.49 -16.53
N LYS A 280 67.35 -1.16 -16.79
CA LYS A 280 66.91 -0.41 -17.97
C LYS A 280 65.40 -0.31 -18.32
N LYS A 281 64.83 0.76 -17.76
CA LYS A 281 64.30 1.93 -18.49
C LYS A 281 64.36 1.84 -20.03
N SER A 282 63.21 2.03 -20.69
CA SER A 282 63.12 2.78 -21.96
C SER A 282 61.78 3.53 -22.04
N ASP A 283 61.84 4.81 -22.39
CA ASP A 283 60.66 5.65 -22.61
C ASP A 283 60.16 5.50 -24.05
N LYS A 284 58.84 5.43 -24.27
CA LYS A 284 58.22 6.11 -25.42
C LYS A 284 56.70 6.30 -25.27
N LYS A 285 56.25 7.50 -25.67
CA LYS A 285 54.92 7.68 -26.28
C LYS A 285 55.03 7.37 -27.78
N ASP A 286 53.90 7.10 -28.41
CA ASP A 286 53.42 7.79 -29.61
C ASP A 286 51.97 7.34 -29.90
N ASP A 287 51.19 8.15 -30.61
CA ASP A 287 49.79 7.89 -30.94
C ASP A 287 49.59 6.79 -31.99
N VAL A 288 48.39 6.18 -32.06
CA VAL A 288 47.48 6.37 -33.22
C VAL A 288 46.10 5.73 -33.03
N LYS A 289 45.10 6.52 -33.42
CA LYS A 289 43.66 6.31 -33.53
C LYS A 289 43.26 5.44 -34.73
N THR A 290 42.45 4.40 -34.52
CA THR A 290 41.61 3.81 -35.60
C THR A 290 40.22 3.40 -35.08
N LYS A 291 39.27 3.19 -36.01
CA LYS A 291 37.81 3.20 -35.79
C LYS A 291 37.18 1.84 -36.20
N PRO A 292 36.12 1.35 -35.53
CA PRO A 292 35.46 0.09 -35.92
C PRO A 292 34.64 0.21 -37.21
N GLN A 293 34.59 -0.89 -37.96
CA GLN A 293 33.77 -1.15 -39.14
C GLN A 293 33.59 -2.68 -39.33
N ASP A 294 32.57 -3.24 -39.99
CA ASP A 294 31.23 -2.77 -40.42
C ASP A 294 30.52 -3.95 -41.15
N LYS A 295 29.18 -3.90 -41.34
CA LYS A 295 28.33 -4.77 -42.21
C LYS A 295 28.18 -6.27 -41.81
N ASP A 296 27.17 -7.01 -42.32
CA ASP A 296 26.05 -6.67 -43.24
C ASP A 296 24.67 -6.72 -42.50
N LYS A 297 23.60 -5.96 -42.83
CA LYS A 297 22.83 -5.74 -44.10
C LYS A 297 21.98 -6.98 -44.47
N LYS A 298 20.69 -6.90 -44.85
CA LYS A 298 20.03 -5.95 -45.78
C LYS A 298 18.48 -5.87 -45.62
N THR A 299 17.91 -4.65 -45.60
CA THR A 299 16.76 -4.10 -46.42
C THR A 299 15.41 -4.85 -46.55
N ASP A 300 14.20 -4.24 -46.59
CA ASP A 300 13.73 -2.83 -46.44
C ASP A 300 12.26 -2.82 -45.87
N THR A 301 11.21 -2.00 -46.15
CA THR A 301 10.89 -1.02 -47.22
C THR A 301 9.93 0.12 -46.79
N LYS A 302 10.47 1.33 -46.62
CA LYS A 302 9.96 2.68 -47.02
C LYS A 302 8.43 2.99 -47.20
N THR A 303 7.93 3.96 -46.43
CA THR A 303 6.99 5.03 -46.90
C THR A 303 7.18 6.36 -46.12
N LYS A 304 6.49 7.46 -46.51
CA LYS A 304 6.85 8.88 -46.25
C LYS A 304 5.74 9.69 -45.52
N PRO A 305 6.06 10.71 -44.68
CA PRO A 305 5.08 11.52 -43.94
C PRO A 305 4.68 12.86 -44.58
N THR A 306 3.50 13.36 -44.16
CA THR A 306 2.83 14.68 -44.37
C THR A 306 1.59 14.73 -43.44
N ASP A 307 1.08 15.83 -42.88
CA ASP A 307 1.56 17.21 -42.63
C ASP A 307 0.70 17.83 -41.48
N LYS A 308 0.93 19.11 -41.12
CA LYS A 308 0.36 19.92 -40.03
C LYS A 308 -1.17 19.86 -39.81
N LYS A 309 -1.58 20.10 -38.55
CA LYS A 309 -2.38 21.31 -38.20
C LYS A 309 -2.34 21.70 -36.71
N ASP A 310 -2.36 23.00 -36.46
CA ASP A 310 -2.38 23.62 -35.12
C ASP A 310 -3.80 24.05 -34.71
N GLU A 311 -4.20 23.81 -33.46
CA GLU A 311 -5.24 24.59 -32.75
C GLU A 311 -5.08 24.38 -31.22
N LYS A 312 -4.43 25.30 -30.49
CA LYS A 312 -4.88 26.62 -29.99
C LYS A 312 -5.72 26.58 -28.69
N LYS A 313 -5.03 26.26 -27.60
CA LYS A 313 -5.07 26.94 -26.27
C LYS A 313 -6.24 27.93 -26.04
N THR A 314 -7.13 27.60 -25.09
CA THR A 314 -7.87 28.62 -24.32
C THR A 314 -8.02 28.22 -22.86
N THR A 315 -7.62 29.12 -21.95
CA THR A 315 -7.92 29.09 -20.51
C THR A 315 -8.47 30.46 -20.16
N PRO A 316 -9.52 30.55 -19.31
CA PRO A 316 -9.64 31.74 -18.48
C PRO A 316 -10.04 31.45 -17.02
N GLN A 317 -9.21 31.93 -16.11
CA GLN A 317 -9.57 32.43 -14.77
C GLN A 317 -8.85 33.78 -14.60
N PRO A 318 -9.24 34.64 -13.63
CA PRO A 318 -10.46 34.64 -12.83
C PRO A 318 -11.25 35.96 -12.98
N LYS A 319 -12.36 36.10 -12.24
CA LYS A 319 -12.80 37.41 -11.73
C LYS A 319 -13.23 37.29 -10.28
N ASN A 320 -12.69 38.15 -9.43
CA ASN A 320 -13.37 38.53 -8.18
C ASN A 320 -14.52 39.48 -8.53
N ASP A 321 -15.55 39.49 -7.71
CA ASP A 321 -16.01 40.76 -7.15
C ASP A 321 -16.53 40.54 -5.72
N LYS A 322 -16.46 41.59 -4.91
CA LYS A 322 -17.03 41.62 -3.56
C LYS A 322 -18.36 42.36 -3.63
N ASP A 323 -19.34 41.94 -2.84
CA ASP A 323 -20.28 42.92 -2.28
C ASP A 323 -20.73 42.55 -0.86
N LYS A 324 -21.24 43.54 -0.13
CA LYS A 324 -21.37 43.53 1.34
C LYS A 324 -22.60 44.33 1.78
N LYS A 325 -23.52 43.65 2.49
CA LYS A 325 -24.54 44.19 3.41
C LYS A 325 -24.86 43.07 4.41
N ASP A 326 -24.86 43.29 5.72
CA ASP A 326 -25.82 44.08 6.52
C ASP A 326 -27.24 43.47 6.49
N GLY A 327 -27.89 43.11 7.61
CA GLY A 327 -27.38 43.02 8.99
C GLY A 327 -28.39 43.43 10.06
N THR A 328 -29.21 42.49 10.55
CA THR A 328 -30.07 42.59 11.75
C THR A 328 -30.64 41.21 12.09
N LYS A 329 -31.18 40.87 13.27
CA LYS A 329 -31.02 41.21 14.70
C LYS A 329 -32.20 40.49 15.42
N LYS A 330 -32.07 40.11 16.72
CA LYS A 330 -33.18 39.58 17.57
C LYS A 330 -33.70 38.18 17.19
N ASN A 331 -34.31 37.36 18.08
CA ASN A 331 -34.59 37.45 19.53
C ASN A 331 -34.54 36.00 20.12
N ASP A 332 -33.93 35.76 21.29
CA ASP A 332 -34.54 35.62 22.64
C ASP A 332 -35.39 34.35 22.91
N GLY A 333 -35.00 33.57 23.94
CA GLY A 333 -35.79 32.51 24.58
C GLY A 333 -35.65 31.08 24.00
N GLY A 334 -35.68 30.00 24.79
CA GLY A 334 -35.62 29.91 26.26
C GLY A 334 -35.97 28.54 26.84
N THR A 335 -35.20 28.12 27.86
CA THR A 335 -35.57 27.24 29.01
C THR A 335 -36.19 25.83 28.81
N ASN A 336 -35.56 24.86 29.49
CA ASN A 336 -36.10 23.58 29.99
C ASN A 336 -36.40 22.49 28.92
N PHE A 337 -36.30 21.19 29.22
CA PHE A 337 -36.03 20.49 30.50
C PHE A 337 -34.85 19.51 30.35
#